data_AF-A0A964YMN0-F1
#
_entry.id   AF-A0A964YMN0-F1
#
_cell.length_a   1.000
_cell.length_b   1.000
_cell.length_c   1.000
_cell.angle_alpha   90.00
_cell.angle_beta   90.00
_cell.angle_gamma   90.00
#
_symmetry.space_group_name_H-M   'P 1'
#
loop_
_entity.id
_entity.type
_entity.pdbx_description
1 polymer ?
#
loop_
_entity_poly.entity_id
_entity_poly.type
_entity_poly.pdbx_seq_one_letter_code
_entity_poly.pdbx_strand_id
1 'polypeptide(L)'
;FRVMTWDHIPVSPKQPRKIVKKKTAKDILEFDDLEDESLFEDLEIEDTKDEVDDMVHVKVNFPPFQHYKLDENNSAVCVGKSHWKGGVKTGEFSKDHGKITDKLARMFIMLCEKYAMKFNWRGYTYNDEMRNSAILQLTYVGLRFNEAKSANPFAYYTAAITNSFCRVLNTEKRNQNIRDDILEMNGLNPSHTRQMAGMKFNQYEE
;
A
#
# COMPACT_ATOMS: atom_id res chain seq x y z
N PHE A 1 -3.09 1.39 26.98
CA PHE A 1 -2.10 1.34 25.89
C PHE A 1 -2.54 0.33 24.82
N ARG A 2 -2.04 0.48 23.59
CA ARG A 2 -2.35 -0.39 22.44
C ARG A 2 -1.26 -1.45 22.27
N VAL A 3 -1.66 -2.70 22.11
CA VAL A 3 -0.75 -3.82 21.79
C VAL A 3 -1.16 -4.40 20.44
N MET A 4 -0.21 -4.53 19.52
CA MET A 4 -0.45 -5.12 18.21
C MET A 4 -0.41 -6.64 18.35
N THR A 5 -1.54 -7.32 18.18
CA THR A 5 -1.65 -8.78 18.31
C THR A 5 -2.65 -9.34 17.30
N TRP A 6 -2.43 -10.58 16.89
CA TRP A 6 -3.29 -11.30 15.94
C TRP A 6 -4.22 -12.30 16.62
N ASP A 7 -4.10 -12.47 17.94
CA ASP A 7 -4.72 -13.57 18.71
C ASP A 7 -6.25 -13.65 18.59
N HIS A 8 -6.93 -12.53 18.35
CA HIS A 8 -8.39 -12.48 18.19
C HIS A 8 -8.86 -12.52 16.74
N ILE A 9 -7.93 -12.64 15.78
CA ILE A 9 -8.23 -12.76 14.35
C ILE A 9 -8.31 -14.25 14.00
N PRO A 10 -9.41 -14.72 13.39
CA PRO A 10 -9.52 -16.11 13.02
C PRO A 10 -8.47 -16.49 11.98
N VAL A 11 -7.97 -17.73 12.09
CA VAL A 11 -7.14 -18.37 11.07
C VAL A 11 -8.03 -19.12 10.10
N SER A 12 -7.61 -19.18 8.84
CA SER A 12 -8.31 -19.88 7.76
C SER A 12 -7.28 -20.63 6.92
N PRO A 13 -7.63 -21.80 6.35
CA PRO A 13 -6.72 -22.51 5.45
C PRO A 13 -6.32 -21.58 4.30
N LYS A 14 -5.01 -21.49 4.06
CA LYS A 14 -4.43 -20.65 3.01
C LYS A 14 -5.03 -21.05 1.67
N GLN A 15 -5.79 -20.15 1.06
CA GLN A 15 -6.30 -20.38 -0.29
C GLN A 15 -5.12 -20.69 -1.22
N PRO A 16 -5.21 -21.76 -2.02
CA PRO A 16 -4.14 -22.12 -2.94
C PRO A 16 -3.91 -20.94 -3.87
N ARG A 17 -2.72 -20.33 -3.80
CA ARG A 17 -2.33 -19.33 -4.79
C ARG A 17 -2.30 -20.07 -6.13
N LYS A 18 -2.82 -19.44 -7.20
CA LYS A 18 -2.53 -19.86 -8.56
C LYS A 18 -1.02 -19.67 -8.77
N ILE A 19 -0.25 -20.67 -8.41
CA ILE A 19 1.16 -20.75 -8.75
C ILE A 19 1.13 -20.99 -10.25
N VAL A 20 1.51 -19.98 -11.04
CA VAL A 20 1.96 -20.25 -12.40
C VAL A 20 3.15 -21.18 -12.20
N LYS A 21 2.99 -22.47 -12.54
CA LYS A 21 4.08 -23.45 -12.46
C LYS A 21 5.26 -22.81 -13.18
N LYS A 22 6.36 -22.54 -12.45
CA LYS A 22 7.59 -22.14 -13.11
C LYS A 22 7.95 -23.30 -14.03
N LYS A 23 8.11 -23.05 -15.33
CA LYS A 23 8.57 -24.06 -16.29
C LYS A 23 9.83 -24.69 -15.72
N THR A 24 9.86 -26.01 -15.63
CA THR A 24 11.05 -26.72 -15.17
C THR A 24 12.13 -26.63 -16.26
N ALA A 25 13.40 -26.86 -15.91
CA ALA A 25 14.48 -26.81 -16.89
C ALA A 25 14.24 -27.78 -18.07
N LYS A 26 13.58 -28.93 -17.80
CA LYS A 26 13.13 -29.90 -18.80
C LYS A 26 12.07 -29.33 -19.77
N ASP A 27 11.20 -28.42 -19.32
CA ASP A 27 10.19 -27.76 -20.17
C ASP A 27 10.73 -26.59 -21.00
N ILE A 28 11.96 -26.13 -20.70
CA ILE A 28 12.62 -25.00 -21.36
C ILE A 28 13.59 -25.48 -22.44
N LEU A 29 14.13 -26.68 -22.28
CA LEU A 29 15.08 -27.29 -23.19
C LEU A 29 14.36 -28.41 -23.96
N GLU A 30 13.96 -28.15 -25.20
CA GLU A 30 13.56 -29.20 -26.15
C GLU A 30 14.82 -30.01 -26.50
N PHE A 31 15.06 -31.10 -25.76
CA PHE A 31 16.07 -32.10 -26.14
C PHE A 31 15.39 -33.15 -27.03
N ASP A 32 15.87 -33.25 -28.26
CA ASP A 32 15.30 -34.09 -29.32
C ASP A 32 15.82 -35.54 -29.30
N ASP A 33 16.60 -35.93 -28.28
CA ASP A 33 17.26 -37.23 -28.23
C ASP A 33 16.84 -38.04 -27.00
N LEU A 34 16.03 -39.06 -27.26
CA LEU A 34 15.63 -40.13 -26.36
C LEU A 34 16.84 -40.98 -25.97
N GLU A 35 17.51 -40.72 -24.84
CA GLU A 35 18.29 -41.78 -24.14
C GLU A 35 18.78 -41.46 -22.70
N ASP A 36 18.53 -40.28 -22.12
CA ASP A 36 19.16 -39.88 -20.84
C ASP A 36 18.16 -39.66 -19.68
N GLU A 37 17.14 -40.52 -19.56
CA GLU A 37 16.17 -40.49 -18.44
C GLU A 37 16.83 -40.79 -17.08
N SER A 38 17.92 -41.57 -17.05
CA SER A 38 18.59 -42.02 -15.82
C SER A 38 19.52 -40.98 -15.18
N LEU A 39 19.86 -39.89 -15.86
CA LEU A 39 20.88 -38.94 -15.37
C LEU A 39 20.36 -37.99 -14.26
N PHE A 40 19.05 -37.90 -14.08
CA PHE A 40 18.42 -36.94 -13.16
C PHE A 40 17.75 -37.59 -11.95
N GLU A 41 17.78 -38.92 -11.84
CA GLU A 41 17.10 -39.67 -10.78
C GLU A 41 17.72 -39.34 -9.39
N ASP A 42 19.03 -39.12 -9.33
CA ASP A 42 19.76 -38.73 -8.10
C ASP A 42 19.51 -37.27 -7.64
N LEU A 43 18.81 -36.46 -8.44
CA LEU A 43 18.45 -35.07 -8.09
C LEU A 43 17.01 -34.95 -7.54
N GLU A 44 16.25 -36.05 -7.52
CA GLU A 44 14.91 -36.08 -6.94
C GLU A 44 15.00 -36.29 -5.43
N ILE A 45 15.12 -35.18 -4.69
CA ILE A 45 14.95 -35.19 -3.24
C ILE A 45 13.46 -35.50 -2.95
N GLU A 46 13.15 -36.74 -2.59
CA GLU A 46 11.88 -37.14 -1.97
C GLU A 46 11.77 -36.62 -0.53
N ASP A 47 11.94 -35.31 -0.33
CA ASP A 47 11.41 -34.67 0.86
C ASP A 47 9.91 -34.50 0.59
N THR A 48 9.14 -35.53 0.93
CA THR A 48 7.70 -35.39 1.17
C THR A 48 7.53 -34.30 2.19
N LYS A 49 7.27 -33.06 1.73
CA LYS A 49 6.82 -31.99 2.61
C LYS A 49 5.59 -32.52 3.31
N ASP A 50 5.70 -32.74 4.63
CA ASP A 50 4.53 -32.90 5.50
C ASP A 50 3.47 -31.90 5.04
N GLU A 51 2.21 -32.33 4.96
CA GLU A 51 1.08 -31.44 4.69
C GLU A 51 0.99 -30.42 5.84
N VAL A 52 1.81 -29.37 5.76
CA VAL A 52 1.70 -28.21 6.62
C VAL A 52 0.40 -27.56 6.19
N ASP A 53 -0.66 -27.83 6.94
CA ASP A 53 -1.89 -27.06 6.89
C ASP A 53 -1.52 -25.64 7.30
N ASP A 54 -1.06 -24.85 6.31
CA ASP A 54 -0.65 -23.46 6.45
C ASP A 54 -1.91 -22.65 6.84
N MET A 55 -2.29 -22.70 8.11
CA MET A 55 -3.35 -21.86 8.64
C MET A 55 -2.85 -20.41 8.66
N VAL A 56 -3.52 -19.54 7.90
CA VAL A 56 -3.13 -18.14 7.76
C VAL A 56 -4.25 -17.26 8.30
N HIS A 57 -3.88 -16.24 9.07
CA HIS A 57 -4.83 -15.25 9.56
C HIS A 57 -5.61 -14.60 8.41
N VAL A 58 -6.90 -14.37 8.63
CA VAL A 58 -7.74 -13.68 7.66
C VAL A 58 -7.16 -12.29 7.35
N LYS A 59 -7.18 -11.92 6.06
CA LYS A 59 -6.71 -10.60 5.60
C LYS A 59 -7.60 -9.49 6.19
N VAL A 60 -6.97 -8.57 6.92
CA VAL A 60 -7.63 -7.42 7.57
C VAL A 60 -7.22 -6.08 6.96
N ASN A 61 -8.03 -5.05 7.18
CA ASN A 61 -7.88 -3.72 6.56
C ASN A 61 -6.75 -2.90 7.19
N PHE A 62 -6.49 -3.08 8.47
CA PHE A 62 -5.40 -2.48 9.22
C PHE A 62 -4.80 -3.50 10.20
N PRO A 63 -3.54 -3.33 10.63
CA PRO A 63 -2.92 -4.26 11.56
C PRO A 63 -3.75 -4.42 12.85
N PRO A 64 -4.06 -5.65 13.26
CA PRO A 64 -4.92 -5.90 14.41
C PRO A 64 -4.21 -5.52 15.71
N PHE A 65 -5.00 -5.00 16.64
CA PHE A 65 -4.55 -4.58 17.96
C PHE A 65 -5.63 -4.82 19.03
N GLN A 66 -5.18 -4.82 20.27
CA GLN A 66 -6.02 -4.80 21.47
C GLN A 66 -5.64 -3.60 22.35
N HIS A 67 -6.62 -3.05 23.06
CA HIS A 67 -6.46 -1.94 23.98
C HIS A 67 -6.55 -2.46 25.40
N TYR A 68 -5.52 -2.16 26.20
CA TYR A 68 -5.46 -2.50 27.61
C TYR A 68 -5.51 -1.24 28.46
N LYS A 69 -6.24 -1.31 29.58
CA LYS A 69 -6.21 -0.33 30.66
C LYS A 69 -5.54 -0.98 31.88
N LEU A 70 -4.71 -0.22 32.58
CA LEU A 70 -4.17 -0.64 33.86
C LEU A 70 -5.15 -0.24 34.96
N ASP A 71 -5.52 -1.20 35.81
CA ASP A 71 -6.30 -0.94 37.02
C ASP A 71 -5.41 -0.54 38.19
N GLU A 72 -6.03 -0.14 39.31
CA GLU A 72 -5.34 0.30 40.55
C GLU A 72 -4.35 -0.74 41.10
N ASN A 73 -4.59 -2.03 40.83
CA ASN A 73 -3.73 -3.14 41.22
C ASN A 73 -2.63 -3.45 40.19
N ASN A 74 -2.38 -2.54 39.25
CA ASN A 74 -1.39 -2.68 38.16
C ASN A 74 -1.62 -3.90 37.25
N SER A 75 -2.84 -4.45 37.22
CA SER A 75 -3.26 -5.53 36.33
C SER A 75 -3.81 -4.96 35.02
N ALA A 76 -3.48 -5.58 33.89
CA ALA A 76 -3.88 -5.13 32.56
C ALA A 76 -5.21 -5.78 32.13
N VAL A 77 -6.25 -4.98 31.97
CA VAL A 77 -7.57 -5.43 31.51
C VAL A 77 -7.78 -5.01 30.05
N CYS A 78 -8.13 -5.97 29.19
CA CYS A 78 -8.48 -5.70 27.79
C CYS A 78 -9.83 -4.98 27.71
N VAL A 79 -9.82 -3.72 27.28
CA VAL A 79 -11.00 -2.87 27.14
C VAL A 79 -11.54 -2.80 25.72
N GLY A 80 -10.75 -3.22 24.72
CA GLY A 80 -11.18 -3.18 23.33
C GLY A 80 -10.34 -4.05 22.42
N LYS A 81 -10.99 -4.63 21.41
CA LYS A 81 -10.35 -5.43 20.35
C LYS A 81 -10.64 -4.77 19.00
N SER A 82 -9.63 -4.72 18.13
CA SER A 82 -9.82 -4.31 16.73
C SER A 82 -10.66 -5.33 15.95
N HIS A 83 -11.36 -4.90 14.89
CA HIS A 83 -12.19 -5.78 14.06
C HIS A 83 -13.18 -6.64 14.86
N TRP A 84 -13.75 -6.07 15.92
CA TRP A 84 -14.65 -6.75 16.83
C TRP A 84 -15.97 -6.01 16.92
N LYS A 85 -17.08 -6.76 16.94
CA LYS A 85 -18.44 -6.23 17.04
C LYS A 85 -19.10 -6.77 18.31
N GLY A 86 -19.67 -5.88 19.13
CA GLY A 86 -20.28 -6.24 20.40
C GLY A 86 -19.33 -6.11 21.59
N GLY A 87 -19.65 -6.79 22.71
CA GLY A 87 -18.84 -6.74 23.94
C GLY A 87 -17.51 -7.46 23.81
N VAL A 88 -16.51 -7.10 24.63
CA VAL A 88 -15.16 -7.70 24.60
C VAL A 88 -15.17 -9.22 24.82
N LYS A 89 -16.12 -9.72 25.62
CA LYS A 89 -16.29 -11.15 25.96
C LYS A 89 -17.33 -11.87 25.10
N THR A 90 -18.39 -11.18 24.68
CA THR A 90 -19.56 -11.78 24.01
C THR A 90 -19.68 -11.47 22.53
N GLY A 91 -18.81 -10.60 22.02
CA GLY A 91 -18.84 -10.18 20.62
C GLY A 91 -18.24 -11.18 19.65
N GLU A 92 -18.15 -10.77 18.40
CA GLU A 92 -17.63 -11.57 17.28
C GLU A 92 -16.64 -10.77 16.43
N PHE A 93 -15.77 -11.49 15.73
CA PHE A 93 -14.87 -10.88 14.74
C PHE A 93 -15.68 -10.38 13.53
N SER A 94 -15.46 -9.13 13.14
CA SER A 94 -16.05 -8.52 11.95
C SER A 94 -15.08 -7.56 11.27
N LYS A 95 -14.82 -7.80 9.98
CA LYS A 95 -13.93 -6.96 9.15
C LYS A 95 -14.60 -5.68 8.64
N ASP A 96 -15.93 -5.68 8.49
CA ASP A 96 -16.68 -4.65 7.74
C ASP A 96 -17.44 -3.66 8.63
N HIS A 97 -17.49 -3.88 9.94
CA HIS A 97 -18.29 -3.05 10.85
C HIS A 97 -17.69 -1.66 11.15
N GLY A 98 -16.37 -1.50 10.97
CA GLY A 98 -15.67 -0.26 11.33
C GLY A 98 -16.01 0.91 10.41
N LYS A 99 -16.33 2.08 10.99
CA LYS A 99 -16.49 3.35 10.27
C LYS A 99 -15.60 4.44 10.85
N ILE A 100 -15.09 5.32 9.99
CA ILE A 100 -14.44 6.56 10.42
C ILE A 100 -15.49 7.47 11.04
N THR A 101 -15.16 8.12 12.15
CA THR A 101 -16.06 9.10 12.78
C THR A 101 -16.10 10.39 11.96
N ASP A 102 -17.26 11.04 11.89
CA ASP A 102 -17.44 12.30 11.14
C ASP A 102 -16.43 13.37 11.56
N LYS A 103 -16.10 13.41 12.86
CA LYS A 103 -15.08 14.34 13.39
C LYS A 103 -13.70 14.06 12.81
N LEU A 104 -13.28 12.80 12.74
CA LEU A 104 -11.99 12.41 12.16
C LEU A 104 -11.96 12.68 10.65
N ALA A 105 -13.06 12.37 9.94
CA ALA A 105 -13.18 12.65 8.52
C ALA A 105 -13.04 14.16 8.23
N ARG A 106 -13.72 15.02 9.00
CA ARG A 106 -13.57 16.49 8.91
C ARG A 106 -12.14 16.94 9.16
N MET A 107 -11.45 16.35 10.14
CA MET A 107 -10.03 16.65 10.41
C MET A 107 -9.12 16.31 9.22
N PHE A 108 -9.35 15.17 8.55
CA PHE A 108 -8.59 14.81 7.35
C PHE A 108 -8.81 15.78 6.19
N ILE A 109 -10.06 16.18 5.96
CA ILE A 109 -10.39 17.17 4.92
C ILE A 109 -9.67 18.49 5.20
N MET A 110 -9.78 19.03 6.43
CA MET A 110 -9.11 20.28 6.80
C MET A 110 -7.58 20.20 6.67
N LEU A 111 -6.99 19.06 7.03
CA LEU A 111 -5.54 18.85 6.89
C LEU A 111 -5.10 18.88 5.43
N CYS A 112 -5.85 18.21 4.53
CA CYS A 112 -5.59 18.22 3.09
C CYS A 112 -5.76 19.62 2.50
N GLU A 113 -6.84 20.32 2.83
CA GLU A 113 -7.11 21.68 2.34
C GLU A 113 -6.01 22.67 2.73
N LYS A 114 -5.58 22.63 3.99
CA LYS A 114 -4.48 23.46 4.47
C LYS A 114 -3.18 23.15 3.73
N TYR A 115 -2.89 21.88 3.44
CA TYR A 115 -1.70 21.49 2.71
C TYR A 115 -1.73 21.97 1.25
N ALA A 116 -2.91 21.91 0.62
CA ALA A 116 -3.16 22.34 -0.76
C ALA A 116 -2.91 23.85 -1.00
N MET A 117 -2.97 24.66 0.06
CA MET A 117 -2.70 26.11 0.02
C MET A 117 -1.22 26.47 0.06
N LYS A 118 -0.30 25.51 0.22
CA LYS A 118 1.15 25.78 0.16
C LYS A 118 1.53 26.35 -1.21
N PHE A 119 2.53 27.23 -1.23
CA PHE A 119 2.96 27.95 -2.45
C PHE A 119 3.30 27.05 -3.64
N ASN A 120 3.83 25.84 -3.39
CA ASN A 120 4.13 24.85 -4.44
C ASN A 120 2.89 24.31 -5.17
N TRP A 121 1.75 24.25 -4.48
CA TRP A 121 0.53 23.56 -4.95
C TRP A 121 -0.61 24.52 -5.25
N ARG A 122 -0.58 25.70 -4.62
CA ARG A 122 -1.61 26.73 -4.80
C ARG A 122 -1.61 27.20 -6.26
N GLY A 123 -2.79 27.14 -6.88
CA GLY A 123 -2.97 27.54 -8.29
C GLY A 123 -2.54 26.48 -9.30
N TYR A 124 -2.08 25.30 -8.86
CA TYR A 124 -1.82 24.19 -9.77
C TYR A 124 -3.11 23.62 -10.35
N THR A 125 -3.12 23.30 -11.64
CA THR A 125 -4.32 22.85 -12.36
C THR A 125 -4.93 21.58 -11.75
N TYR A 126 -4.11 20.62 -11.32
CA TYR A 126 -4.58 19.34 -10.76
C TYR A 126 -4.70 19.35 -9.23
N ASN A 127 -4.73 20.52 -8.59
CA ASN A 127 -4.79 20.60 -7.12
C ASN A 127 -6.02 19.87 -6.53
N ASP A 128 -7.17 19.96 -7.19
CA ASP A 128 -8.38 19.26 -6.73
C ASP A 128 -8.24 17.73 -6.82
N GLU A 129 -7.58 17.20 -7.86
CA GLU A 129 -7.26 15.77 -7.93
C GLU A 129 -6.26 15.36 -6.86
N MET A 130 -5.24 16.19 -6.59
CA MET A 130 -4.28 15.96 -5.50
C MET A 130 -4.97 15.88 -4.14
N ARG A 131 -5.90 16.80 -3.86
CA ARG A 131 -6.70 16.81 -2.63
C ARG A 131 -7.52 15.53 -2.50
N ASN A 132 -8.25 15.15 -3.55
CA ASN A 132 -9.10 13.96 -3.55
C ASN A 132 -8.26 12.68 -3.36
N SER A 133 -7.14 12.56 -4.07
CA SER A 133 -6.20 11.45 -3.90
C SER A 133 -5.64 11.38 -2.48
N ALA A 134 -5.29 12.52 -1.88
CA ALA A 134 -4.78 12.58 -0.51
C ALA A 134 -5.84 12.19 0.53
N ILE A 135 -7.09 12.64 0.36
CA ILE A 135 -8.21 12.24 1.25
C ILE A 135 -8.40 10.72 1.19
N LEU A 136 -8.43 10.12 -0.01
CA LEU A 136 -8.52 8.67 -0.18
C LEU A 136 -7.34 7.94 0.49
N GLN A 137 -6.14 8.50 0.38
CA GLN A 137 -4.98 7.91 1.04
C GLN A 137 -5.10 7.97 2.57
N LEU A 138 -5.57 9.10 3.12
CA LEU A 138 -5.78 9.27 4.57
C LEU A 138 -6.84 8.31 5.11
N THR A 139 -7.93 8.06 4.37
CA THR A 139 -8.94 7.08 4.81
C THR A 139 -8.38 5.66 4.83
N TYR A 140 -7.51 5.31 3.87
CA TYR A 140 -6.86 4.01 3.81
C TYR A 140 -5.81 3.78 4.91
N VAL A 141 -4.97 4.79 5.19
CA VAL A 141 -3.87 4.67 6.17
C VAL A 141 -4.25 5.13 7.58
N GLY A 142 -5.42 5.77 7.75
CA GLY A 142 -5.85 6.41 8.99
C GLY A 142 -5.69 5.54 10.23
N LEU A 143 -6.18 4.30 10.17
CA LEU A 143 -6.13 3.35 11.29
C LEU A 143 -4.83 2.54 11.38
N ARG A 144 -3.91 2.72 10.43
CA ARG A 144 -2.61 2.03 10.39
C ARG A 144 -1.52 2.76 11.18
N PHE A 145 -1.82 3.92 11.74
CA PHE A 145 -0.90 4.64 12.61
C PHE A 145 -0.52 3.78 13.82
N ASN A 146 0.79 3.65 14.06
CA ASN A 146 1.33 2.87 15.15
C ASN A 146 2.03 3.79 16.15
N GLU A 147 1.40 3.95 17.31
CA GLU A 147 1.87 4.78 18.43
C GLU A 147 3.24 4.31 18.98
N ALA A 148 3.60 3.03 18.83
CA ALA A 148 4.89 2.51 19.28
C ALA A 148 6.07 3.02 18.43
N LYS A 149 5.83 3.45 17.18
CA LYS A 149 6.88 3.98 16.30
C LYS A 149 7.02 5.50 16.41
N SER A 150 5.92 6.20 16.67
CA SER A 150 5.91 7.65 16.81
C SER A 150 4.72 8.10 17.63
N ALA A 151 4.94 9.09 18.49
CA ALA A 151 3.88 9.73 19.26
C ALA A 151 3.10 10.81 18.45
N ASN A 152 3.61 11.24 17.29
CA ASN A 152 3.03 12.35 16.53
C ASN A 152 2.19 11.88 15.31
N PRO A 153 0.85 11.77 15.46
CA PRO A 153 -0.02 11.37 14.34
C PRO A 153 -0.09 12.43 13.23
N PHE A 154 0.04 13.73 13.54
CA PHE A 154 -0.05 14.78 12.52
C PHE A 154 1.09 14.70 11.50
N ALA A 155 2.31 14.37 11.96
CA ALA A 155 3.45 14.17 11.07
C ALA A 155 3.22 12.97 10.14
N TYR A 156 2.69 11.86 10.67
CA TYR A 156 2.36 10.68 9.88
C TYR A 156 1.34 10.99 8.77
N TYR A 157 0.26 11.69 9.10
CA TYR A 157 -0.75 12.06 8.10
C TYR A 157 -0.24 13.09 7.09
N THR A 158 0.54 14.07 7.52
CA THR A 158 1.14 15.07 6.61
C THR A 158 2.11 14.42 5.61
N ALA A 159 2.87 13.41 6.05
CA ALA A 159 3.73 12.64 5.16
C ALA A 159 2.90 11.84 4.14
N ALA A 160 1.79 11.22 4.56
CA ALA A 160 0.88 10.52 3.66
C ALA A 160 0.28 11.46 2.59
N ILE A 161 -0.13 12.68 2.98
CA ILE A 161 -0.60 13.72 2.05
C ILE A 161 0.50 14.09 1.06
N THR A 162 1.70 14.40 1.55
CA THR A 162 2.84 14.82 0.72
C THR A 162 3.15 13.76 -0.35
N ASN A 163 3.21 12.49 0.04
CA ASN A 163 3.45 11.39 -0.89
C ASN A 163 2.32 11.23 -1.91
N SER A 164 1.06 11.45 -1.51
CA SER A 164 -0.09 11.39 -2.41
C SER A 164 -0.05 12.51 -3.47
N PHE A 165 0.26 13.75 -3.06
CA PHE A 165 0.40 14.90 -3.97
C PHE A 165 1.51 14.63 -5.00
N CYS A 166 2.69 14.19 -4.54
CA CYS A 166 3.79 13.84 -5.43
C CYS A 166 3.42 12.70 -6.41
N ARG A 167 2.62 11.72 -5.98
CA ARG A 167 2.18 10.62 -6.84
C ARG A 167 1.31 11.12 -8.00
N VAL A 168 0.37 12.03 -7.72
CA VAL A 168 -0.49 12.63 -8.76
C VAL A 168 0.36 13.43 -9.74
N LEU A 169 1.24 14.31 -9.24
CA LEU A 169 2.19 15.07 -10.05
C LEU A 169 3.04 14.17 -10.96
N ASN A 170 3.60 13.08 -10.42
CA ASN A 170 4.42 12.15 -11.18
C ASN A 170 3.62 11.37 -12.23
N THR A 171 2.36 11.03 -11.91
CA THR A 171 1.47 10.34 -12.85
C THR A 171 1.09 11.25 -14.01
N GLU A 172 0.78 12.50 -13.71
CA GLU A 172 0.52 13.53 -14.71
C GLU A 172 1.73 13.77 -15.62
N LYS A 173 2.93 13.95 -15.03
CA LYS A 173 4.17 14.11 -15.80
C LYS A 173 4.45 12.92 -16.71
N ARG A 174 4.17 11.70 -16.26
CA ARG A 174 4.28 10.50 -17.10
C ARG A 174 3.29 10.55 -18.27
N ASN A 175 2.04 10.94 -18.02
CA ASN A 175 1.02 11.03 -19.06
C ASN A 175 1.34 12.14 -20.08
N GLN A 176 1.92 13.25 -19.63
CA GLN A 176 2.42 14.30 -20.52
C GLN A 176 3.52 13.77 -21.43
N ASN A 177 4.51 13.06 -20.88
CA ASN A 177 5.59 12.47 -21.67
C ASN A 177 5.04 11.48 -22.71
N ILE A 178 4.11 10.59 -22.32
CA ILE A 178 3.49 9.64 -23.24
C ILE A 178 2.76 10.37 -24.38
N ARG A 179 2.05 11.46 -24.07
CA ARG A 179 1.39 12.28 -25.09
C ARG A 179 2.39 12.89 -26.07
N ASP A 180 3.49 13.43 -25.54
CA ASP A 180 4.54 14.03 -26.37
C ASP A 180 5.22 12.97 -27.26
N ASP A 181 5.51 11.78 -26.72
CA ASP A 181 6.08 10.66 -27.48
C ASP A 181 5.13 10.24 -28.62
N ILE A 182 3.82 10.17 -28.36
CA ILE A 182 2.81 9.87 -29.40
C ILE A 182 2.77 10.94 -30.49
N LEU A 183 2.91 12.22 -30.13
CA LEU A 183 2.93 13.31 -31.11
C LEU A 183 4.18 13.23 -32.01
N GLU A 184 5.35 13.01 -31.40
CA GLU A 184 6.62 12.84 -32.11
C GLU A 184 6.56 11.64 -33.08
N MET A 185 6.03 10.48 -32.63
CA MET A 185 5.86 9.30 -33.48
C MET A 185 4.98 9.53 -34.72
N ASN A 186 4.03 10.47 -34.63
CA ASN A 186 3.14 10.84 -35.74
C ASN A 186 3.66 12.04 -36.56
N GLY A 187 4.89 12.49 -36.32
CA GLY A 187 5.47 13.65 -37.01
C GLY A 187 4.81 14.99 -36.63
N LEU A 188 4.11 15.05 -35.50
CA LEU A 188 3.50 16.26 -34.96
C LEU A 188 4.40 16.90 -33.90
N ASN A 189 4.18 18.18 -33.63
CA ASN A 189 4.97 18.93 -32.65
C ASN A 189 4.52 18.60 -31.21
N PRO A 190 5.44 18.22 -30.31
CA PRO A 190 5.13 17.92 -28.90
C PRO A 190 4.91 19.19 -28.07
N SER A 191 4.68 19.07 -26.76
CA SER A 191 4.51 20.22 -25.88
C SER A 191 5.67 21.23 -25.92
N HIS A 192 5.39 22.51 -25.70
CA HIS A 192 6.41 23.57 -25.71
C HIS A 192 7.55 23.28 -24.71
N THR A 193 7.23 22.74 -23.54
CA THR A 193 8.24 22.33 -22.55
C THR A 193 9.21 21.27 -23.09
N ARG A 194 8.69 20.29 -23.85
CA ARG A 194 9.49 19.23 -24.48
C ARG A 194 10.39 19.77 -25.59
N GLN A 195 9.87 20.69 -26.41
CA GLN A 195 10.65 21.34 -27.48
C GLN A 195 11.80 22.18 -26.91
N MET A 196 11.52 22.94 -25.85
CA MET A 196 12.52 23.82 -25.21
C MET A 196 13.55 23.05 -24.38
N ALA A 197 13.29 21.81 -23.96
CA ALA A 197 14.21 21.02 -23.15
C ALA A 197 15.53 20.68 -23.88
N GLY A 198 15.53 20.70 -25.22
CA GLY A 198 16.72 20.49 -26.05
C GLY A 198 17.47 21.77 -26.43
N MET A 199 16.88 22.96 -26.19
CA MET A 199 17.52 24.24 -26.52
C MET A 199 18.50 24.66 -25.42
N LYS A 200 19.80 24.50 -25.69
CA LYS A 200 20.82 25.14 -24.87
C LYS A 200 20.80 26.65 -25.15
N PHE A 201 20.37 27.44 -24.16
CA PHE A 201 20.64 28.87 -24.18
C PHE A 201 22.15 29.04 -24.01
N ASN A 202 22.86 29.38 -25.10
CA ASN A 202 24.24 29.84 -24.99
C ASN A 202 24.24 31.05 -24.06
N GLN A 203 24.86 30.89 -22.89
CA GLN A 203 25.18 32.03 -22.04
C GLN A 203 26.11 32.92 -22.85
N TYR A 204 25.72 34.18 -23.06
CA TYR A 204 26.62 35.18 -23.59
C TYR A 204 27.76 35.31 -22.58
N GLU A 205 28.96 34.88 -22.96
CA GLU A 205 30.18 35.21 -22.22
C GLU A 205 30.41 36.72 -22.36
N GLU A 206 30.44 37.41 -21.22
CA GLU A 206 30.78 38.82 -21.09
C GLU A 206 32.24 38.95 -20.67
#